data_AF-K8GSJ0-F1
#
_entry.id   AF-K8GSJ0-F1
#
_cell.length_a   1.000
_cell.length_b   1.000
_cell.length_c   1.000
_cell.angle_alpha   90.00
_cell.angle_beta   90.00
_cell.angle_gamma   90.00
#
_symmetry.space_group_name_H-M   'P 1'
#
loop_
_entity.id
_entity.type
_entity.pdbx_description
1 polymer ?
#
loop_
_entity_poly.entity_id
_entity_poly.type
_entity_poly.pdbx_seq_one_letter_code
_entity_poly.pdbx_strand_id
1 'polypeptide(L)'
;MTFTQAEFNLRCEWGVAGITQLAPISDVVVIVDVLSFSISVDIATCNGAIAFPYCWKDDSALAYAQSLQAELAGRDRASGYSLSPQLRCCRFLPRLAWCCLLPAEAAIAAFHQAKDYLAISLANCGSGKELIARGFAADVELASQLNVSDCIPRLVNHAYINQSRDRVI
;
A
#
# COMPACT_ATOMS: atom_id res chain seq x y z
N MET A 1 18.00 -8.83 27.81
CA MET A 1 17.06 -9.65 27.03
C MET A 1 16.72 -8.89 25.76
N THR A 2 16.94 -9.50 24.59
CA THR A 2 16.57 -8.92 23.29
C THR A 2 15.25 -9.53 22.85
N PHE A 3 14.17 -8.75 22.86
CA PHE A 3 12.87 -9.16 22.34
C PHE A 3 12.91 -9.06 20.81
N THR A 4 13.06 -10.19 20.10
CA THR A 4 13.16 -10.26 18.63
C THR A 4 12.12 -11.22 18.06
N GLN A 5 11.72 -11.00 16.81
CA GLN A 5 10.71 -11.83 16.12
C GLN A 5 11.33 -12.98 15.29
N ALA A 6 12.64 -13.26 15.44
CA ALA A 6 13.36 -14.20 14.59
C ALA A 6 12.79 -15.64 14.63
N GLU A 7 12.23 -16.07 15.76
CA GLU A 7 11.69 -17.41 15.96
C GLU A 7 10.31 -17.66 15.30
N PHE A 8 9.61 -16.60 14.86
CA PHE A 8 8.27 -16.73 14.28
C PHE A 8 8.31 -16.85 12.75
N ASN A 9 7.48 -17.74 12.20
CA ASN A 9 7.31 -17.87 10.75
C ASN A 9 6.62 -16.65 10.11
N LEU A 10 5.74 -15.98 10.87
CA LEU A 10 5.07 -14.75 10.47
C LEU A 10 5.47 -13.64 11.43
N ARG A 11 5.92 -12.52 10.87
CA ARG A 11 6.46 -11.37 11.62
C ARG A 11 5.72 -10.13 11.16
N CYS A 12 5.33 -9.28 12.09
CA CYS A 12 4.58 -8.06 11.81
C CYS A 12 5.31 -6.88 12.44
N GLU A 13 5.60 -5.85 11.65
CA GLU A 13 6.12 -4.59 12.19
C GLU A 13 5.83 -3.40 11.28
N TRP A 14 5.99 -2.18 11.81
CA TRP A 14 5.50 -0.95 11.20
C TRP A 14 6.63 -0.03 10.75
N GLY A 15 6.38 0.65 9.64
CA GLY A 15 7.26 1.69 9.11
C GLY A 15 8.68 1.21 8.79
N VAL A 16 9.59 2.17 8.71
CA VAL A 16 10.97 1.94 8.25
C VAL A 16 11.77 1.08 9.24
N ALA A 17 11.51 1.22 10.54
CA ALA A 17 12.15 0.41 11.56
C ALA A 17 11.82 -1.07 11.38
N GLY A 18 10.54 -1.39 11.13
CA GLY A 18 10.10 -2.75 10.84
C GLY A 18 10.74 -3.37 9.61
N ILE A 19 10.80 -2.61 8.51
CA ILE A 19 11.45 -3.09 7.28
C ILE A 19 12.94 -3.32 7.54
N THR A 20 13.63 -2.39 8.19
CA THR A 20 15.07 -2.51 8.49
C THR A 20 15.38 -3.74 9.34
N GLN A 21 14.50 -4.08 10.28
CA GLN A 21 14.70 -5.23 11.17
C GLN A 21 14.27 -6.56 10.53
N LEU A 22 13.14 -6.59 9.82
CA LEU A 22 12.53 -7.82 9.33
C LEU A 22 13.01 -8.24 7.94
N ALA A 23 13.37 -7.30 7.06
CA ALA A 23 13.79 -7.62 5.70
C ALA A 23 15.05 -8.50 5.63
N PRO A 24 16.11 -8.30 6.47
CA PRO A 24 17.29 -9.15 6.42
C PRO A 24 17.07 -10.60 6.88
N ILE A 25 15.97 -10.85 7.60
CA ILE A 25 15.66 -12.16 8.22
C ILE A 25 14.40 -12.81 7.64
N SER A 26 13.87 -12.27 6.53
CA SER A 26 12.65 -12.78 5.90
C SER A 26 12.89 -13.04 4.42
N ASP A 27 12.45 -14.20 3.93
CA ASP A 27 12.53 -14.54 2.50
C ASP A 27 11.60 -13.67 1.65
N VAL A 28 10.47 -13.24 2.23
CA VAL A 28 9.45 -12.41 1.58
C VAL A 28 8.97 -11.34 2.56
N VAL A 29 8.84 -10.10 2.07
CA VAL A 29 8.23 -8.98 2.80
C VAL A 29 6.99 -8.52 2.03
N VAL A 30 5.85 -8.46 2.72
CA VAL A 30 4.58 -7.97 2.18
C VAL A 30 4.26 -6.61 2.80
N ILE A 31 4.08 -5.59 1.97
CA ILE A 31 3.71 -4.24 2.41
C ILE A 31 2.20 -4.09 2.36
N VAL A 32 1.59 -3.69 3.49
CA VAL A 32 0.14 -3.50 3.63
C VAL A 32 -0.17 -2.05 3.99
N ASP A 33 -0.87 -1.34 3.10
CA ASP A 33 -1.36 0.03 3.32
C ASP A 33 -2.68 0.23 2.57
N VAL A 34 -3.76 -0.25 3.21
CA VAL A 34 -5.09 -0.42 2.62
C VAL A 34 -5.69 0.90 2.13
N LEU A 35 -5.52 2.00 2.84
CA LEU A 35 -6.21 3.26 2.50
C LEU A 35 -5.41 4.19 1.60
N SER A 36 -4.20 3.80 1.16
CA SER A 36 -3.41 4.65 0.29
C SER A 36 -2.50 3.89 -0.66
N PHE A 37 -1.37 3.40 -0.17
CA PHE A 37 -0.25 3.03 -1.01
C PHE A 37 -0.46 1.69 -1.75
N SER A 38 -0.80 0.62 -1.05
CA SER A 38 -0.86 -0.71 -1.70
C SER A 38 -1.99 -0.80 -2.73
N ILE A 39 -3.11 -0.13 -2.51
CA ILE A 39 -4.23 -0.07 -3.48
C ILE A 39 -3.89 0.80 -4.68
N SER A 40 -3.22 1.94 -4.48
CA SER A 40 -2.74 2.73 -5.61
C SER A 40 -1.75 1.92 -6.46
N VAL A 41 -0.82 1.20 -5.84
CA VAL A 41 0.13 0.36 -6.57
C VAL A 41 -0.59 -0.78 -7.31
N ASP A 42 -1.57 -1.42 -6.69
CA ASP A 42 -2.43 -2.43 -7.33
C ASP A 42 -3.08 -1.85 -8.60
N ILE A 43 -3.84 -0.76 -8.47
CA ILE A 43 -4.56 -0.17 -9.60
C ILE A 43 -3.61 0.32 -10.69
N ALA A 44 -2.48 0.93 -10.34
CA ALA A 44 -1.47 1.37 -11.31
C ALA A 44 -0.98 0.19 -12.14
N THR A 45 -0.51 -0.85 -11.46
CA THR A 45 0.12 -1.99 -12.11
C THR A 45 -0.89 -2.91 -12.80
N CYS A 46 -2.12 -3.01 -12.30
CA CYS A 46 -3.23 -3.68 -12.95
C CYS A 46 -3.60 -3.01 -14.28
N ASN A 47 -3.48 -1.68 -14.36
CA ASN A 47 -3.66 -0.92 -15.60
C ASN A 47 -2.42 -0.90 -16.51
N GLY A 48 -1.40 -1.72 -16.22
CA GLY A 48 -0.18 -1.84 -17.02
C GLY A 48 0.87 -0.75 -16.76
N ALA A 49 0.70 0.08 -15.74
CA ALA A 49 1.72 1.05 -15.36
C ALA A 49 2.86 0.39 -14.55
N ILE A 50 4.04 1.02 -14.58
CA ILE A 50 5.16 0.67 -13.71
C ILE A 50 5.25 1.77 -12.65
N ALA A 51 5.18 1.39 -11.37
CA ALA A 51 5.17 2.34 -10.27
C ALA A 51 6.52 2.40 -9.56
N PHE A 52 7.19 3.55 -9.62
CA PHE A 52 8.49 3.77 -8.97
C PHE A 52 8.28 4.44 -7.61
N PRO A 53 8.49 3.75 -6.47
CA PRO A 53 8.43 4.38 -5.16
C PRO A 53 9.59 5.37 -5.01
N TYR A 54 9.31 6.54 -4.42
CA TYR A 54 10.33 7.54 -4.12
C TYR A 54 10.14 8.07 -2.69
N CYS A 55 11.23 8.07 -1.92
CA CYS A 55 11.17 8.20 -0.47
C CYS A 55 10.89 9.63 0.02
N TRP A 56 11.17 10.66 -0.81
CA TRP A 56 11.17 12.05 -0.39
C TRP A 56 10.24 12.91 -1.25
N LYS A 57 9.59 13.90 -0.63
CA LYS A 57 8.74 14.89 -1.33
C LYS A 57 9.49 16.20 -1.54
N ASP A 58 10.74 16.09 -1.97
CA ASP A 58 11.55 17.24 -2.38
C ASP A 58 11.51 17.38 -3.91
N ASP A 59 12.10 18.46 -4.41
CA ASP A 59 12.18 18.75 -5.84
C ASP A 59 12.98 17.68 -6.61
N SER A 60 13.75 16.84 -5.89
CA SER A 60 14.48 15.72 -6.48
C SER A 60 13.56 14.62 -7.02
N ALA A 61 12.32 14.51 -6.52
CA ALA A 61 11.33 13.57 -7.04
C ALA A 61 10.96 13.89 -8.51
N LEU A 62 10.93 15.17 -8.87
CA LEU A 62 10.66 15.58 -10.25
C LEU A 62 11.85 15.26 -11.16
N ALA A 63 13.08 15.51 -10.69
CA ALA A 63 14.30 15.15 -11.41
C ALA A 63 14.42 13.63 -11.60
N TYR A 64 14.04 12.83 -10.60
CA TYR A 64 14.02 11.37 -10.67
C TYR A 64 12.95 10.85 -11.63
N ALA A 65 11.74 11.44 -11.61
CA ALA A 65 10.71 11.11 -12.58
C ALA A 65 11.18 11.42 -14.02
N GLN A 66 11.79 12.59 -14.24
CA GLN A 66 12.36 12.97 -15.53
C GLN A 66 13.47 12.03 -15.99
N SER A 67 14.38 11.59 -15.11
CA SER A 67 15.46 10.68 -15.48
C SER A 67 14.96 9.29 -15.90
N LEU A 68 13.81 8.87 -15.37
CA LEU A 68 13.13 7.63 -15.73
C LEU A 68 12.11 7.80 -16.87
N GLN A 69 11.93 9.02 -17.38
CA GLN A 69 10.84 9.38 -18.31
C GLN A 69 9.45 8.99 -17.76
N ALA A 70 9.30 9.04 -16.43
CA ALA A 70 8.07 8.73 -15.70
C ALA A 70 7.31 10.01 -15.35
N GLU A 71 6.00 9.89 -15.15
CA GLU A 71 5.16 11.01 -14.73
C GLU A 71 5.13 11.12 -13.20
N LEU A 72 5.48 12.29 -12.68
CA LEU A 72 5.41 12.55 -11.23
C LEU A 72 3.95 12.77 -10.83
N ALA A 73 3.48 11.92 -9.95
CA ALA A 73 2.16 12.11 -9.40
C ALA A 73 2.08 13.24 -8.35
N GLY A 74 1.03 14.06 -8.45
CA GLY A 74 0.89 15.34 -7.74
C GLY A 74 -0.17 15.35 -6.63
N ARG A 75 -0.30 16.51 -5.95
CA ARG A 75 -1.37 16.79 -4.97
C ARG A 75 -2.59 17.47 -5.61
N ASP A 76 -2.42 18.05 -6.78
CA ASP A 76 -3.40 18.89 -7.44
C ASP A 76 -4.00 18.18 -8.65
N ARG A 77 -5.32 18.29 -8.82
CA ARG A 77 -6.09 17.71 -9.92
C ARG A 77 -5.62 18.23 -11.29
N ALA A 78 -4.94 19.37 -11.32
CA ALA A 78 -4.33 19.94 -12.51
C ALA A 78 -3.17 19.10 -13.10
N SER A 79 -2.59 18.17 -12.32
CA SER A 79 -1.43 17.35 -12.75
C SER A 79 -1.78 15.95 -13.30
N GLY A 80 -3.07 15.61 -13.40
CA GLY A 80 -3.55 14.38 -14.05
C GLY A 80 -3.51 13.09 -13.21
N TYR A 81 -2.54 12.91 -12.29
CA TYR A 81 -2.34 11.68 -11.52
C TYR A 81 -2.29 11.91 -9.99
N SER A 82 -2.96 11.05 -9.21
CA SER A 82 -3.12 11.16 -7.74
C SER A 82 -3.09 9.79 -7.01
N LEU A 83 -2.94 9.84 -5.68
CA LEU A 83 -3.06 8.73 -4.71
C LEU A 83 -4.48 8.24 -4.45
N SER A 84 -5.47 8.86 -5.09
CA SER A 84 -6.84 8.37 -5.05
C SER A 84 -6.95 7.20 -6.01
N PRO A 85 -7.34 6.01 -5.54
CA PRO A 85 -7.71 4.86 -6.38
C PRO A 85 -8.62 5.19 -7.57
N GLN A 86 -9.40 6.26 -7.50
CA GLN A 86 -10.35 6.68 -8.53
C GLN A 86 -9.76 7.58 -9.62
N LEU A 87 -8.56 8.11 -9.41
CA LEU A 87 -7.84 8.93 -10.38
C LEU A 87 -6.72 8.07 -11.00
N ARG A 88 -6.53 8.20 -12.33
CA ARG A 88 -5.47 7.48 -13.06
C ARG A 88 -4.17 7.55 -12.28
N CYS A 89 -3.56 6.38 -12.14
CA CYS A 89 -2.79 6.07 -10.95
C CYS A 89 -1.36 6.61 -10.99
N CYS A 90 -0.99 7.31 -9.93
CA CYS A 90 0.27 7.16 -9.17
C CYS A 90 0.17 8.14 -7.98
N ARG A 91 0.62 7.77 -6.77
CA ARG A 91 1.56 8.49 -5.88
C ARG A 91 1.74 7.70 -4.57
N PHE A 92 2.57 8.24 -3.67
CA PHE A 92 3.18 7.66 -2.48
C PHE A 92 2.92 8.58 -1.25
N LEU A 93 2.48 8.02 -0.12
CA LEU A 93 2.50 8.67 1.19
C LEU A 93 3.50 7.95 2.10
N PRO A 94 4.60 8.58 2.52
CA PRO A 94 5.29 8.16 3.73
C PRO A 94 4.70 8.99 4.88
N ARG A 95 3.56 8.56 5.42
CA ARG A 95 3.14 8.94 6.77
C ARG A 95 2.50 7.72 7.42
N LEU A 96 3.38 6.93 8.05
CA LEU A 96 3.15 6.11 9.23
C LEU A 96 1.66 5.94 9.57
N ALA A 97 1.01 4.98 8.92
CA ALA A 97 -0.25 4.45 9.39
C ALA A 97 0.03 3.69 10.68
N TRP A 98 -0.22 4.35 11.81
CA TRP A 98 -0.28 3.72 13.12
C TRP A 98 -1.55 2.87 13.16
N CYS A 99 -1.48 1.64 12.65
CA CYS A 99 -2.43 0.61 13.01
C CYS A 99 -1.72 -0.31 14.00
N CYS A 100 -2.23 -0.44 15.21
CA CYS A 100 -1.83 -1.56 16.04
C CYS A 100 -2.43 -2.80 15.39
N LEU A 101 -1.62 -3.74 14.89
CA LEU A 101 -2.11 -5.11 14.69
C LEU A 101 -1.27 -6.09 15.48
N LEU A 102 -2.05 -6.98 16.06
CA LEU A 102 -1.74 -8.08 16.94
C LEU A 102 -0.93 -9.15 16.17
N PRO A 103 -0.42 -10.21 16.84
CA PRO A 103 0.21 -11.35 16.16
C PRO A 103 -0.62 -11.85 14.96
N ALA A 104 0.02 -12.45 13.95
CA ALA A 104 -0.64 -12.82 12.69
C ALA A 104 -1.98 -13.57 12.86
N GLU A 105 -2.10 -14.44 13.87
CA GLU A 105 -3.36 -15.13 14.21
C GLU A 105 -4.50 -14.19 14.61
N ALA A 106 -4.18 -13.14 15.36
CA ALA A 106 -5.16 -12.15 15.77
C ALA A 106 -5.53 -11.21 14.62
N ALA A 107 -4.63 -10.96 13.66
CA ALA A 107 -4.99 -10.29 12.40
C ALA A 107 -5.98 -11.13 11.58
N ILE A 108 -5.76 -12.45 11.49
CA ILE A 108 -6.68 -13.40 10.84
C ILE A 108 -8.05 -13.39 11.53
N ALA A 109 -8.08 -13.49 12.87
CA ALA A 109 -9.33 -13.46 13.63
C ALA A 109 -10.07 -12.13 13.46
N ALA A 110 -9.37 -11.01 13.53
CA ALA A 110 -9.94 -9.68 13.31
C ALA A 110 -10.52 -9.55 11.89
N PHE A 111 -9.83 -10.07 10.87
CA PHE A 111 -10.35 -10.08 9.51
C PHE A 111 -11.60 -10.96 9.38
N HIS A 112 -11.59 -12.19 9.91
CA HIS A 112 -12.76 -13.08 9.87
C HIS A 112 -13.97 -12.48 10.57
N GLN A 113 -13.76 -11.69 11.62
CA GLN A 113 -14.82 -10.94 12.27
C GLN A 113 -15.30 -9.80 11.37
N ALA A 114 -14.39 -9.02 10.79
CA ALA A 114 -14.68 -7.79 10.07
C ALA A 114 -15.11 -7.96 8.60
N LYS A 115 -14.86 -9.11 7.98
CA LYS A 115 -14.99 -9.33 6.52
C LYS A 115 -16.37 -8.94 5.95
N ASP A 116 -17.44 -9.15 6.72
CA ASP A 116 -18.82 -8.91 6.25
C ASP A 116 -19.24 -7.44 6.41
N TYR A 117 -18.42 -6.61 7.07
CA TYR A 117 -18.68 -5.20 7.32
C TYR A 117 -17.44 -4.31 7.09
N LEU A 118 -16.51 -4.74 6.21
CA LEU A 118 -15.27 -4.03 5.91
C LEU A 118 -15.48 -2.57 5.51
N ALA A 119 -16.49 -2.29 4.68
CA ALA A 119 -16.83 -0.94 4.25
C ALA A 119 -17.13 -0.04 5.45
N ILE A 120 -17.93 -0.53 6.39
CA ILE A 120 -18.31 0.19 7.61
C ILE A 120 -17.09 0.33 8.54
N SER A 121 -16.31 -0.74 8.70
CA SER A 121 -15.10 -0.73 9.54
C SER A 121 -14.06 0.27 9.05
N LEU A 122 -13.76 0.27 7.76
CA LEU A 122 -12.79 1.18 7.16
C LEU A 122 -13.31 2.63 7.18
N ALA A 123 -14.58 2.86 6.86
CA ALA A 123 -15.17 4.20 6.96
C ALA A 123 -15.16 4.77 8.39
N ASN A 124 -15.23 3.91 9.41
CA ASN A 124 -15.27 4.34 10.80
C ASN A 124 -13.91 4.39 11.51
N CYS A 125 -12.85 3.84 10.90
CA CYS A 125 -11.49 3.93 11.45
C CYS A 125 -10.95 5.36 11.36
N GLY A 126 -9.91 5.68 12.15
CA GLY A 126 -9.37 7.04 12.22
C GLY A 126 -8.94 7.59 10.85
N SER A 127 -8.17 6.80 10.10
CA SER A 127 -7.70 7.17 8.76
C SER A 127 -8.82 7.25 7.73
N GLY A 128 -9.84 6.38 7.81
CA GLY A 128 -10.99 6.42 6.90
C GLY A 128 -11.84 7.66 7.12
N LYS A 129 -12.10 8.03 8.38
CA LYS A 129 -12.78 9.29 8.72
C LYS A 129 -12.02 10.52 8.22
N GLU A 130 -10.69 10.52 8.37
CA GLU A 130 -9.84 11.60 7.84
C GLU A 130 -9.96 11.73 6.32
N LEU A 131 -9.88 10.61 5.59
CA LEU A 131 -10.00 10.60 4.13
C LEU A 131 -11.39 11.04 3.65
N ILE A 132 -12.45 10.56 4.30
CA ILE A 132 -13.83 10.98 4.02
C ILE A 132 -13.97 12.48 4.23
N ALA A 133 -13.48 13.02 5.36
CA ALA A 133 -13.51 14.45 5.64
C ALA A 133 -12.75 15.29 4.60
N ARG A 134 -11.75 14.70 3.94
CA ARG A 134 -10.96 15.32 2.86
C ARG A 134 -11.58 15.12 1.47
N GLY A 135 -12.75 14.50 1.36
CA GLY A 135 -13.47 14.28 0.11
C GLY A 135 -13.09 13.00 -0.64
N PHE A 136 -12.38 12.07 0.00
CA PHE A 136 -11.94 10.80 -0.57
C PHE A 136 -12.80 9.60 -0.11
N ALA A 137 -14.10 9.83 0.13
CA ALA A 137 -14.99 8.78 0.64
C ALA A 137 -15.05 7.55 -0.28
N ALA A 138 -15.01 7.78 -1.59
CA ALA A 138 -15.15 6.71 -2.56
C ALA A 138 -13.82 5.95 -2.79
N ASP A 139 -12.69 6.49 -2.34
CA ASP A 139 -11.43 5.74 -2.19
C ASP A 139 -11.52 4.74 -1.02
N VAL A 140 -12.15 5.14 0.08
CA VAL A 140 -12.38 4.27 1.25
C VAL A 140 -13.34 3.14 0.90
N GLU A 141 -14.37 3.42 0.09
CA GLU A 141 -15.28 2.42 -0.43
C GLU A 141 -14.56 1.41 -1.33
N LEU A 142 -13.78 1.88 -2.31
CA LEU A 142 -12.98 1.01 -3.17
C LEU A 142 -12.00 0.15 -2.36
N ALA A 143 -11.36 0.74 -1.34
CA ALA A 143 -10.44 0.03 -0.47
C ALA A 143 -11.08 -1.09 0.37
N SER A 144 -12.40 -1.05 0.53
CA SER A 144 -13.14 -2.06 1.28
C SER A 144 -13.60 -3.26 0.45
N GLN A 145 -13.43 -3.19 -0.87
CA GLN A 145 -13.83 -4.27 -1.77
C GLN A 145 -12.88 -5.45 -1.64
N LEU A 146 -13.44 -6.64 -1.44
CA LEU A 146 -12.68 -7.87 -1.24
C LEU A 146 -12.63 -8.68 -2.54
N ASN A 147 -11.45 -9.21 -2.88
CA ASN A 147 -11.23 -10.10 -4.03
C ASN A 147 -11.67 -9.50 -5.39
N VAL A 148 -11.41 -8.21 -5.60
CA VAL A 148 -11.75 -7.51 -6.86
C VAL A 148 -10.57 -7.31 -7.82
N SER A 149 -9.35 -7.63 -7.37
CA SER A 149 -8.12 -7.55 -8.18
C SER A 149 -7.35 -8.86 -8.09
N ASP A 150 -6.86 -9.33 -9.24
CA ASP A 150 -5.92 -10.45 -9.37
C ASP A 150 -4.46 -9.95 -9.52
N CYS A 151 -4.24 -8.64 -9.39
CA CYS A 151 -2.94 -8.02 -9.54
C CYS A 151 -2.03 -8.36 -8.36
N ILE A 152 -0.77 -8.72 -8.64
CA ILE A 152 0.23 -8.99 -7.60
C ILE A 152 1.43 -8.07 -7.86
N PRO A 153 1.41 -6.83 -7.35
CA PRO A 153 2.52 -5.91 -7.55
C PRO A 153 3.76 -6.40 -6.80
N ARG A 154 4.86 -6.61 -7.53
CA ARG A 154 6.16 -6.96 -6.93
C ARG A 154 7.17 -5.86 -7.17
N LEU A 155 7.91 -5.53 -6.12
CA LEU A 155 9.05 -4.63 -6.21
C LEU A 155 10.24 -5.38 -6.83
N VAL A 156 10.59 -5.02 -8.07
CA VAL A 156 11.74 -5.57 -8.82
C VAL A 156 12.55 -4.38 -9.32
N ASN A 157 13.87 -4.39 -9.07
CA ASN A 157 14.77 -3.31 -9.50
C ASN A 157 14.25 -1.90 -9.17
N HIS A 158 13.76 -1.71 -7.93
CA HIS A 158 13.18 -0.45 -7.44
C HIS A 158 11.89 0.01 -8.13
N ALA A 159 11.17 -0.88 -8.83
CA ALA A 159 9.88 -0.59 -9.46
C ALA A 159 8.85 -1.66 -9.11
N TYR A 160 7.61 -1.25 -8.82
CA TYR A 160 6.49 -2.16 -8.74
C TYR A 160 6.00 -2.48 -10.14
N ILE A 161 5.99 -3.77 -10.45
CA ILE A 161 5.45 -4.34 -11.68
C ILE A 161 4.38 -5.37 -11.33
N ASN A 162 3.32 -5.43 -12.13
CA ASN A 162 2.33 -6.50 -11.96
C ASN A 162 2.98 -7.83 -12.32
N GLN A 163 3.00 -8.76 -11.38
CA GLN A 163 3.09 -10.16 -11.74
C GLN A 163 1.69 -10.68 -11.92
N SER A 164 1.28 -10.86 -13.18
CA SER A 164 0.15 -11.76 -13.44
C SER A 164 0.47 -13.11 -12.80
N ARG A 165 -0.54 -13.77 -12.26
CA ARG A 165 -0.45 -15.21 -12.02
C ARG A 165 -0.05 -15.87 -13.34
N ASP A 166 1.23 -16.17 -13.52
CA ASP A 166 1.58 -17.35 -14.30
C ASP A 166 0.80 -18.46 -13.63
N ARG A 167 -0.19 -19.01 -14.35
CA ARG A 167 -0.92 -20.19 -13.90
C ARG A 167 0.15 -21.25 -13.66
N VAL A 168 0.56 -21.42 -12.40
CA VAL A 168 1.28 -22.59 -11.96
C VAL A 168 0.31 -23.73 -12.21
N ILE A 169 0.61 -24.51 -13.25
CA ILE A 169 -0.05 -25.74 -13.64
C ILE A 169 0.19 -26.77 -12.54
#